data_AF-A0A4P5W665-F1
#
_entry.id   AF-A0A4P5W665-F1
#
_cell.length_a   1.000
_cell.length_b   1.000
_cell.length_c   1.000
_cell.angle_alpha   90.00
_cell.angle_beta   90.00
_cell.angle_gamma   90.00
#
_symmetry.space_group_name_H-M   'P 1'
#
loop_
_entity.id
_entity.type
_entity.pdbx_description
1 polymer ?
#
loop_
_entity_poly.entity_id
_entity_poly.type
_entity_poly.pdbx_seq_one_letter_code
_entity_poly.pdbx_strand_id
1 'polypeptide(L)'
;MNRFGLLFLLSIVVVTSHAETELFTNVTTVLTVVKPIETRHAIEININGIGPAVDRMAYKRLRKTIGDAVTNEVIDKFVIYGYAKEGGFSGCVEDRPLLAVEPSKNFEKLVTQLTAIKPNRKTTAYSINRVKTCPALVAEVEKNTTIFVSKSDDSKQCYAASGISLSAMQTQLTDITVYSAVKKSDGLMHIALCGAETGNYNVYEISAVDVEKATKIGFSEWIEKP
;
A
#
# COMPACT_ATOMS: atom_id res chain seq x y z
N MET A 1 -20.11 -46.90 53.68
CA MET A 1 -20.90 -46.51 52.49
C MET A 1 -21.53 -45.15 52.75
N ASN A 2 -21.37 -44.27 51.75
CA ASN A 2 -22.08 -43.01 51.46
C ASN A 2 -21.90 -41.79 52.37
N ARG A 3 -21.02 -40.90 51.87
CA ARG A 3 -20.96 -39.47 52.14
C ARG A 3 -22.21 -38.75 51.62
N PHE A 4 -22.80 -37.92 52.47
CA PHE A 4 -23.62 -36.75 52.11
C PHE A 4 -22.89 -35.48 52.58
N GLY A 5 -23.01 -34.41 51.81
CA GLY A 5 -22.11 -33.25 51.84
C GLY A 5 -22.45 -32.13 52.83
N LEU A 6 -22.15 -30.91 52.34
CA LEU A 6 -22.39 -29.56 52.88
C LEU A 6 -21.27 -28.88 53.71
N LEU A 7 -20.57 -27.98 52.99
CA LEU A 7 -20.28 -26.56 53.25
C LEU A 7 -19.90 -26.00 54.65
N PHE A 8 -19.02 -24.98 54.53
CA PHE A 8 -18.82 -23.77 55.35
C PHE A 8 -17.91 -23.87 56.59
N LEU A 9 -16.71 -23.26 56.52
CA LEU A 9 -16.36 -21.93 57.06
C LEU A 9 -14.84 -21.74 57.24
N LEU A 10 -14.41 -20.51 56.95
CA LEU A 10 -13.09 -19.91 57.14
C LEU A 10 -12.44 -20.22 58.50
N SER A 11 -11.10 -20.28 58.54
CA SER A 11 -10.27 -19.46 59.45
C SER A 11 -8.75 -19.51 59.15
N ILE A 12 -8.19 -18.33 58.88
CA ILE A 12 -6.99 -17.69 59.49
C ILE A 12 -5.60 -18.37 59.40
N VAL A 13 -4.77 -17.78 58.51
CA VAL A 13 -3.37 -17.28 58.63
C VAL A 13 -2.52 -17.69 59.85
N VAL A 14 -1.26 -18.14 59.64
CA VAL A 14 0.00 -17.56 60.20
C VAL A 14 1.22 -18.17 59.47
N VAL A 15 2.17 -17.28 59.17
CA VAL A 15 3.49 -17.41 58.51
C VAL A 15 4.54 -17.95 59.49
N THR A 16 5.48 -18.81 59.06
CA THR A 16 6.93 -18.69 59.40
C THR A 16 7.83 -19.47 58.44
N SER A 17 9.00 -18.87 58.22
CA SER A 17 10.09 -19.15 57.28
C SER A 17 10.92 -20.39 57.59
N HIS A 18 11.34 -21.16 56.58
CA HIS A 18 12.62 -21.87 56.55
C HIS A 18 13.19 -21.86 55.11
N ALA A 19 14.50 -21.64 55.02
CA ALA A 19 15.26 -21.38 53.81
C ALA A 19 15.53 -22.64 52.98
N GLU A 20 15.42 -22.54 51.66
CA GLU A 20 16.13 -23.42 50.72
C GLU A 20 16.72 -22.59 49.58
N THR A 21 18.01 -22.80 49.37
CA THR A 21 18.88 -22.12 48.42
C THR A 21 18.66 -22.73 47.02
N GLU A 22 17.91 -22.06 46.15
CA GLU A 22 17.80 -22.48 44.74
C GLU A 22 18.89 -21.85 43.87
N LEU A 23 19.62 -22.72 43.20
CA LEU A 23 20.64 -22.42 42.21
C LEU A 23 19.97 -21.82 40.96
N PHE A 24 19.89 -20.50 40.87
CA PHE A 24 19.43 -19.81 39.66
C PHE A 24 20.47 -19.98 38.54
N THR A 25 20.25 -20.94 37.66
CA THR A 25 20.89 -20.93 36.34
C THR A 25 20.32 -19.78 35.53
N ASN A 26 21.13 -18.74 35.34
CA ASN A 26 20.82 -17.62 34.46
C ASN A 26 20.74 -18.11 33.00
N VAL A 27 19.57 -18.55 32.56
CA VAL A 27 19.27 -18.70 31.14
C VAL A 27 18.97 -17.29 30.59
N THR A 28 20.02 -16.61 30.13
CA THR A 28 19.89 -15.38 29.38
C THR A 28 19.27 -15.71 28.03
N THR A 29 17.94 -15.69 27.94
CA THR A 29 17.24 -15.74 26.65
C THR A 29 17.53 -14.46 25.88
N VAL A 30 18.50 -14.55 24.96
CA VAL A 30 18.73 -13.52 23.93
C VAL A 30 17.53 -13.55 23.00
N LEU A 31 16.59 -12.63 23.20
CA LEU A 31 15.51 -12.38 22.25
C LEU A 31 16.13 -11.73 21.00
N THR A 32 16.52 -12.55 20.03
CA THR A 32 16.89 -12.03 18.72
C THR A 32 15.62 -11.48 18.07
N VAL A 33 15.57 -10.16 17.89
CA VAL A 33 14.51 -9.50 17.13
C VAL A 33 14.69 -9.90 15.67
N VAL A 34 14.05 -10.99 15.25
CA VAL A 34 13.97 -11.38 13.84
C VAL A 34 13.07 -10.36 13.17
N LYS A 35 13.66 -9.47 12.36
CA LYS A 35 12.89 -8.51 11.56
C LYS A 35 11.94 -9.32 10.65
N PRO A 36 10.66 -8.96 10.56
CA PRO A 36 9.75 -9.64 9.64
C PRO A 36 10.31 -9.55 8.22
N ILE A 37 10.40 -10.71 7.58
CA ILE A 37 10.88 -10.89 6.22
C ILE A 37 9.92 -10.15 5.29
N GLU A 38 10.43 -9.18 4.53
CA GLU A 38 9.63 -8.51 3.50
C GLU A 38 9.51 -9.44 2.30
N THR A 39 8.28 -9.77 1.93
CA THR A 39 7.97 -10.75 0.86
C THR A 39 7.26 -10.09 -0.32
N ARG A 40 7.11 -8.76 -0.30
CA ARG A 40 6.52 -8.01 -1.41
C ARG A 40 7.56 -7.71 -2.47
N HIS A 41 7.47 -8.48 -3.54
CA HIS A 41 8.25 -8.43 -4.78
C HIS A 41 7.77 -7.37 -5.78
N ALA A 42 6.73 -6.60 -5.42
CA ALA A 42 6.16 -5.57 -6.27
C ALA A 42 6.11 -4.22 -5.57
N ILE A 43 6.32 -3.16 -6.34
CA ILE A 43 6.10 -1.77 -5.92
C ILE A 43 5.19 -1.05 -6.90
N GLU A 44 4.18 -0.40 -6.35
CA GLU A 44 3.38 0.59 -7.04
C GLU A 44 4.08 1.95 -7.01
N ILE A 45 4.11 2.60 -8.16
CA ILE A 45 4.72 3.89 -8.40
C ILE A 45 3.61 4.83 -8.87
N ASN A 46 3.43 5.93 -8.15
CA ASN A 46 2.55 7.02 -8.58
C ASN A 46 3.39 8.28 -8.68
N ILE A 47 3.46 8.90 -9.86
CA ILE A 47 4.04 10.23 -10.07
C ILE A 47 3.07 11.04 -10.94
N ASN A 48 2.39 12.03 -10.38
CA ASN A 48 1.34 12.76 -11.10
C ASN A 48 1.45 14.25 -10.84
N GLY A 49 1.06 15.07 -11.82
CA GLY A 49 0.97 16.52 -11.64
C GLY A 49 -0.20 16.87 -10.73
N ILE A 50 -0.10 18.00 -10.02
CA ILE A 50 -1.16 18.50 -9.11
C ILE A 50 -1.51 19.94 -9.46
N GLY A 51 -2.12 20.13 -10.63
CA GLY A 51 -2.39 21.43 -11.25
C GLY A 51 -1.34 21.81 -12.29
N PRO A 52 -0.07 22.07 -11.89
CA PRO A 52 1.03 22.19 -12.84
C PRO A 52 1.52 20.83 -13.36
N ALA A 53 2.28 20.87 -14.45
CA ALA A 53 2.95 19.69 -14.99
C ALA A 53 3.94 19.07 -13.99
N VAL A 54 4.11 17.75 -14.08
CA VAL A 54 5.07 16.98 -13.28
C VAL A 54 6.47 17.58 -13.34
N ASP A 55 7.17 17.55 -12.20
CA ASP A 55 8.59 17.88 -12.09
C ASP A 55 9.40 17.06 -13.10
N ARG A 56 9.85 17.74 -14.16
CA ARG A 56 10.58 17.15 -15.29
C ARG A 56 11.82 16.40 -14.84
N MET A 57 12.56 16.91 -13.85
CA MET A 57 13.81 16.30 -13.42
C MET A 57 13.56 15.06 -12.59
N ALA A 58 12.57 15.10 -11.69
CA ALA A 58 12.16 13.92 -10.94
C ALA A 58 11.60 12.83 -11.87
N TYR A 59 10.74 13.20 -12.82
CA TYR A 59 10.17 12.27 -13.80
C TYR A 59 11.25 11.64 -14.69
N LYS A 60 12.23 12.42 -15.15
CA LYS A 60 13.37 11.91 -15.92
C LYS A 60 14.21 10.92 -15.10
N ARG A 61 14.49 11.22 -13.82
CA ARG A 61 15.23 10.31 -12.94
C ARG A 61 14.45 9.01 -12.72
N LEU A 62 13.15 9.09 -12.44
CA LEU A 62 12.29 7.93 -12.27
C LEU A 62 12.33 7.01 -13.50
N ARG A 63 12.08 7.58 -14.68
CA ARG A 63 12.11 6.84 -15.95
C ARG A 63 13.46 6.19 -16.22
N LYS A 64 14.55 6.90 -15.92
CA LYS A 64 15.90 6.36 -16.06
C LYS A 64 16.10 5.17 -15.10
N THR A 65 15.78 5.33 -13.82
CA THR A 65 15.94 4.26 -12.82
C THR A 65 15.14 3.01 -13.18
N ILE A 66 13.90 3.16 -13.67
CA ILE A 66 13.09 2.03 -14.14
C ILE A 66 13.69 1.42 -15.41
N GLY A 67 14.11 2.25 -16.38
CA GLY A 67 14.74 1.77 -17.62
C GLY A 67 16.04 0.99 -17.37
N ASP A 68 16.85 1.45 -16.42
CA ASP A 68 18.05 0.74 -15.98
C ASP A 68 17.67 -0.61 -15.33
N ALA A 69 16.59 -0.67 -14.55
CA ALA A 69 16.11 -1.93 -13.95
C ALA A 69 15.61 -2.93 -15.00
N VAL A 70 14.90 -2.48 -16.03
CA VAL A 70 14.49 -3.33 -17.16
C VAL A 70 15.71 -3.85 -17.92
N THR A 71 16.65 -2.96 -18.25
CA THR A 71 17.83 -3.30 -19.05
C THR A 71 18.76 -4.28 -18.34
N ASN A 72 18.83 -4.22 -17.00
CA ASN A 72 19.66 -5.09 -16.19
C ASN A 72 18.90 -6.28 -15.58
N GLU A 73 17.71 -6.61 -16.11
CA GLU A 73 16.91 -7.77 -15.69
C GLU A 73 16.60 -7.79 -14.18
N VAL A 74 16.44 -6.61 -13.58
CA VAL A 74 16.06 -6.47 -12.16
C VAL A 74 14.57 -6.67 -11.95
N ILE A 75 13.76 -6.32 -12.96
CA ILE A 75 12.30 -6.48 -12.93
C ILE A 75 11.85 -7.30 -14.14
N ASP A 76 10.86 -8.17 -13.91
CA ASP A 76 10.28 -9.04 -14.94
C ASP A 76 8.98 -8.47 -15.49
N LYS A 77 8.30 -7.65 -14.70
CA LYS A 77 7.00 -7.09 -15.04
C LYS A 77 7.00 -5.60 -14.78
N PHE A 78 6.56 -4.84 -15.78
CA PHE A 78 6.28 -3.42 -15.67
C PHE A 78 4.93 -3.12 -16.30
N VAL A 79 3.98 -2.67 -15.49
CA VAL A 79 2.62 -2.34 -15.92
C VAL A 79 2.38 -0.86 -15.69
N ILE A 80 1.93 -0.15 -16.72
CA ILE A 80 1.38 1.19 -16.57
C ILE A 80 -0.12 1.04 -16.37
N TYR A 81 -0.63 1.60 -15.27
CA TYR A 81 -2.05 1.57 -14.97
C TYR A 81 -2.83 2.67 -15.68
N GLY A 82 -2.21 3.84 -15.80
CA GLY A 82 -2.84 5.01 -16.39
C GLY A 82 -1.95 6.24 -16.30
N TYR A 83 -2.34 7.26 -17.04
CA TYR A 83 -1.65 8.54 -17.11
C TYR A 83 -2.53 9.63 -16.49
N ALA A 84 -1.90 10.57 -15.78
CA ALA A 84 -2.58 11.77 -15.32
C ALA A 84 -2.60 12.84 -16.42
N LYS A 85 -3.61 13.72 -16.38
CA LYS A 85 -3.84 14.79 -17.35
C LYS A 85 -2.68 15.78 -17.41
N GLU A 86 -2.12 16.10 -16.24
CA GLU A 86 -0.96 16.98 -16.04
C GLU A 86 0.40 16.26 -16.30
N GLY A 87 0.33 15.04 -16.84
CA GLY A 87 1.46 14.17 -17.09
C GLY A 87 1.85 13.32 -15.88
N GLY A 88 2.80 12.42 -16.11
CA GLY A 88 3.13 11.38 -15.15
C GLY A 88 2.30 10.12 -15.34
N PHE A 89 2.43 9.16 -14.43
CA PHE A 89 1.71 7.89 -14.51
C PHE A 89 1.54 7.26 -13.13
N SER A 90 0.55 6.37 -13.07
CA SER A 90 0.42 5.35 -12.03
C SER A 90 0.76 4.01 -12.66
N GLY A 91 1.55 3.18 -11.98
CA GLY A 91 2.00 1.90 -12.50
C GLY A 91 2.64 1.05 -11.44
N CYS A 92 3.15 -0.11 -11.83
CA CYS A 92 3.77 -1.06 -10.93
C CYS A 92 4.88 -1.84 -11.60
N VAL A 93 5.93 -2.11 -10.84
CA VAL A 93 7.02 -3.00 -11.23
C VAL A 93 7.12 -4.16 -10.25
N GLU A 94 7.48 -5.32 -10.76
CA GLU A 94 7.58 -6.56 -9.99
C GLU A 94 8.82 -7.34 -10.47
N ASP A 95 9.66 -7.78 -9.53
CA ASP A 95 10.69 -8.78 -9.81
C ASP A 95 10.05 -10.18 -9.80
N ARG A 96 10.74 -11.19 -10.33
CA ARG A 96 10.19 -12.55 -10.39
C ARG A 96 9.88 -13.06 -8.97
N PRO A 97 8.61 -13.25 -8.59
CA PRO A 97 8.31 -13.73 -7.25
C PRO A 97 8.68 -15.21 -7.16
N LEU A 98 9.60 -15.53 -6.26
CA LEU A 98 9.72 -16.89 -5.72
C LEU A 98 8.89 -16.92 -4.43
N LEU A 99 7.90 -17.80 -4.36
CA LEU A 99 6.98 -17.88 -3.22
C LEU A 99 7.76 -17.97 -1.89
N ALA A 100 7.47 -17.05 -0.97
CA ALA A 100 8.05 -16.98 0.37
C ALA A 100 9.58 -16.74 0.43
N VAL A 101 10.15 -16.06 -0.57
CA VAL A 101 11.54 -15.60 -0.57
C VAL A 101 11.60 -14.07 -0.41
N GLU A 102 12.72 -13.53 0.03
CA GLU A 102 12.97 -12.08 0.02
C GLU A 102 13.21 -11.57 -1.42
N PRO A 103 12.83 -10.32 -1.73
CA PRO A 103 13.23 -9.68 -2.98
C PRO A 103 14.74 -9.64 -3.16
N SER A 104 15.17 -9.66 -4.42
CA SER A 104 16.59 -9.64 -4.73
C SER A 104 17.26 -8.35 -4.18
N LYS A 105 18.56 -8.41 -3.84
CA LYS A 105 19.31 -7.22 -3.42
C LYS A 105 19.27 -6.10 -4.47
N ASN A 106 19.21 -6.47 -5.75
CA ASN A 106 19.09 -5.51 -6.85
C ASN A 106 17.72 -4.84 -6.87
N PHE A 107 16.64 -5.58 -6.60
CA PHE A 107 15.31 -5.03 -6.44
C PHE A 107 15.23 -4.09 -5.23
N GLU A 108 15.82 -4.47 -4.09
CA GLU A 108 15.87 -3.60 -2.90
C GLU A 108 16.65 -2.30 -3.15
N LYS A 109 17.73 -2.38 -3.94
CA LYS A 109 18.46 -1.19 -4.40
C LYS A 109 17.60 -0.32 -5.30
N LEU A 110 16.84 -0.90 -6.22
CA LEU A 110 15.87 -0.19 -7.06
C LEU A 110 14.82 0.53 -6.19
N VAL A 111 14.19 -0.16 -5.24
CA VAL A 111 13.20 0.43 -4.31
C VAL A 111 13.80 1.63 -3.57
N THR A 112 15.04 1.49 -3.11
CA THR A 112 15.77 2.58 -2.42
C THR A 112 16.01 3.77 -3.35
N GLN A 113 16.48 3.52 -4.58
CA GLN A 113 16.72 4.57 -5.57
C GLN A 113 15.45 5.33 -5.94
N LEU A 114 14.33 4.62 -6.12
CA LEU A 114 13.03 5.24 -6.41
C LEU A 114 12.52 6.05 -5.23
N THR A 115 12.60 5.51 -4.01
CA THR A 115 12.16 6.19 -2.78
C THR A 115 12.98 7.46 -2.49
N ALA A 116 14.25 7.47 -2.88
CA ALA A 116 15.13 8.63 -2.71
C ALA A 116 14.80 9.81 -3.65
N ILE A 117 13.96 9.62 -4.67
CA ILE A 117 13.52 10.70 -5.55
C ILE A 117 12.64 11.65 -4.74
N LYS A 118 13.01 12.94 -4.73
CA LYS A 118 12.27 14.02 -4.06
C LYS A 118 11.77 15.02 -5.09
N PRO A 119 10.58 14.82 -5.69
CA PRO A 119 10.00 15.77 -6.62
C PRO A 119 9.62 17.07 -5.92
N ASN A 120 9.45 18.14 -6.71
CA ASN A 120 8.82 19.36 -6.22
C ASN A 120 7.36 19.10 -5.80
N ARG A 121 7.12 19.12 -4.48
CA ARG A 121 5.81 18.90 -3.86
C ARG A 121 4.75 19.95 -4.21
N LYS A 122 5.13 21.08 -4.83
CA LYS A 122 4.18 22.09 -5.31
C LYS A 122 3.58 21.73 -6.68
N THR A 123 4.22 20.84 -7.42
CA THR A 123 3.79 20.48 -8.78
C THR A 123 3.53 18.99 -8.95
N THR A 124 4.06 18.16 -8.05
CA THR A 124 4.06 16.70 -8.23
C THR A 124 3.64 15.97 -6.96
N ALA A 125 2.62 15.12 -7.07
CA ALA A 125 2.34 14.06 -6.12
C ALA A 125 3.19 12.83 -6.45
N TYR A 126 3.85 12.26 -5.44
CA TYR A 126 4.73 11.10 -5.63
C TYR A 126 4.66 10.13 -4.46
N SER A 127 4.52 8.84 -4.77
CA SER A 127 4.51 7.77 -3.78
C SER A 127 5.09 6.47 -4.36
N ILE A 128 5.82 5.74 -3.53
CA ILE A 128 6.24 4.36 -3.76
C ILE A 128 5.62 3.49 -2.67
N ASN A 129 4.80 2.52 -3.05
CA ASN A 129 4.11 1.63 -2.13
C ASN A 129 4.45 0.18 -2.44
N ARG A 130 4.86 -0.60 -1.44
CA ARG A 130 5.02 -2.04 -1.62
C ARG A 130 3.66 -2.73 -1.72
N VAL A 131 3.49 -3.53 -2.76
CA VAL A 131 2.26 -4.27 -3.05
C VAL A 131 2.58 -5.74 -3.25
N LYS A 132 1.60 -6.62 -3.10
CA LYS A 132 1.84 -8.08 -3.20
C LYS A 132 2.25 -8.49 -4.62
N THR A 133 1.60 -7.89 -5.62
CA THR A 133 1.78 -8.18 -7.04
C THR A 133 1.26 -6.98 -7.83
N CYS A 134 1.74 -6.81 -9.07
CA CYS A 134 1.15 -5.87 -10.00
C CYS A 134 -0.13 -6.46 -10.60
N PRO A 135 -1.35 -5.97 -10.27
CA PRO A 135 -2.58 -6.39 -10.92
C PRO A 135 -2.49 -6.28 -12.44
N ALA A 136 -3.08 -7.26 -13.10
CA ALA A 136 -3.31 -7.18 -14.54
C ALA A 136 -4.41 -6.15 -14.82
N LEU A 137 -4.22 -5.37 -15.88
CA LEU A 137 -5.29 -4.63 -16.52
C LEU A 137 -5.75 -5.41 -17.74
N VAL A 138 -7.06 -5.40 -18.01
CA VAL A 138 -7.59 -6.03 -19.21
C VAL A 138 -7.29 -5.09 -20.39
N ALA A 139 -6.52 -5.59 -21.36
CA ALA A 139 -6.21 -4.84 -22.59
C ALA A 139 -7.51 -4.44 -23.30
N GLU A 140 -7.51 -3.26 -23.92
CA GLU A 140 -8.67 -2.49 -24.42
C GLU A 140 -9.48 -3.12 -25.57
N VAL A 141 -9.59 -4.45 -25.65
CA VAL A 141 -10.04 -5.13 -26.87
C VAL A 141 -11.56 -5.06 -27.08
N GLU A 142 -12.37 -4.71 -26.08
CA GLU A 142 -13.82 -4.45 -26.24
C GLU A 142 -14.28 -3.40 -25.21
N LYS A 143 -13.79 -2.15 -25.31
CA LYS A 143 -14.24 -1.08 -24.42
C LYS A 143 -15.68 -0.67 -24.78
N ASN A 144 -16.64 -1.18 -24.01
CA ASN A 144 -18.01 -0.64 -23.99
C ASN A 144 -18.01 0.81 -23.43
N THR A 145 -19.18 1.43 -23.24
CA THR A 145 -19.26 2.69 -22.48
C THR A 145 -18.62 2.50 -21.09
N THR A 146 -17.51 3.18 -20.86
CA THR A 146 -16.78 3.17 -19.58
C THR A 146 -17.08 4.42 -18.78
N ILE A 147 -16.79 4.33 -17.49
CA ILE A 147 -16.94 5.42 -16.54
C ILE A 147 -15.85 5.32 -15.48
N PHE A 148 -15.47 6.47 -14.93
CA PHE A 148 -14.53 6.52 -13.84
C PHE A 148 -15.27 6.45 -12.51
N VAL A 149 -14.83 5.56 -11.64
CA VAL A 149 -15.24 5.50 -10.23
C VAL A 149 -14.03 5.74 -9.35
N SER A 150 -14.25 6.28 -8.15
CA SER A 150 -13.18 6.55 -7.21
C SER A 150 -13.56 6.26 -5.78
N LYS A 151 -12.53 6.13 -4.96
CA LYS A 151 -12.62 6.07 -3.50
C LYS A 151 -11.40 6.77 -2.92
N SER A 152 -11.59 7.45 -1.78
CA SER A 152 -10.49 8.09 -1.05
C SER A 152 -9.40 7.07 -0.78
N ASP A 153 -8.13 7.45 -0.92
CA ASP A 153 -7.02 6.56 -0.58
C ASP A 153 -6.72 6.54 0.93
N ASP A 154 -7.53 7.23 1.74
CA ASP A 154 -7.41 7.34 3.20
C ASP A 154 -6.07 7.89 3.70
N SER A 155 -5.22 8.43 2.81
CA SER A 155 -3.93 9.00 3.24
C SER A 155 -4.12 10.23 4.11
N LYS A 156 -3.25 10.32 5.11
CA LYS A 156 -3.26 11.37 6.12
C LYS A 156 -2.05 12.28 5.98
N GLN A 157 -2.28 13.58 6.14
CA GLN A 157 -1.22 14.59 6.10
C GLN A 157 -0.20 14.34 7.20
N CYS A 158 1.07 14.67 6.91
CA CYS A 158 2.25 14.40 7.74
C CYS A 158 2.70 12.93 7.85
N TYR A 159 1.83 11.96 7.53
CA TYR A 159 2.17 10.54 7.60
C TYR A 159 2.56 10.01 6.23
N ALA A 160 3.86 9.75 6.04
CA ALA A 160 4.39 9.20 4.80
C ALA A 160 3.78 7.81 4.51
N ALA A 161 3.39 7.58 3.25
CA ALA A 161 2.82 6.32 2.77
C ALA A 161 1.62 5.80 3.60
N SER A 162 0.81 6.70 4.16
CA SER A 162 -0.36 6.36 4.97
C SER A 162 -1.59 5.93 4.16
N GLY A 163 -1.58 6.14 2.83
CA GLY A 163 -2.70 5.81 1.96
C GLY A 163 -2.69 4.38 1.45
N ILE A 164 -3.88 3.92 1.06
CA ILE A 164 -4.09 2.67 0.36
C ILE A 164 -3.61 2.82 -1.09
N SER A 165 -2.70 1.95 -1.51
CA SER A 165 -2.23 1.86 -2.90
C SER A 165 -3.36 1.51 -3.87
N LEU A 166 -3.26 1.90 -5.14
CA LEU A 166 -4.23 1.53 -6.19
C LEU A 166 -4.40 0.02 -6.28
N SER A 167 -3.31 -0.74 -6.29
CA SER A 167 -3.32 -2.21 -6.36
C SER A 167 -4.02 -2.82 -5.14
N ALA A 168 -3.72 -2.35 -3.94
CA ALA A 168 -4.39 -2.85 -2.73
C ALA A 168 -5.89 -2.55 -2.74
N MET A 169 -6.31 -1.35 -3.14
CA MET A 169 -7.73 -0.99 -3.19
C MET A 169 -8.46 -1.67 -4.35
N GLN A 170 -7.79 -1.94 -5.48
CA GLN A 170 -8.35 -2.66 -6.62
C GLN A 170 -8.80 -4.07 -6.24
N THR A 171 -8.22 -4.68 -5.21
CA THR A 171 -8.68 -5.99 -4.70
C THR A 171 -10.12 -5.98 -4.18
N GLN A 172 -10.72 -4.81 -3.94
CA GLN A 172 -12.14 -4.67 -3.59
C GLN A 172 -13.06 -4.80 -4.82
N LEU A 173 -12.53 -4.64 -6.03
CA LEU A 173 -13.25 -4.68 -7.32
C LEU A 173 -13.22 -6.10 -7.94
N THR A 174 -13.40 -7.16 -7.15
CA THR A 174 -13.13 -8.54 -7.59
C THR A 174 -13.93 -8.99 -8.81
N ASP A 175 -15.20 -8.58 -8.89
CA ASP A 175 -16.12 -8.96 -9.98
C ASP A 175 -16.29 -7.85 -11.02
N ILE A 176 -15.43 -6.83 -10.97
CA ILE A 176 -15.50 -5.66 -11.83
C ILE A 176 -14.20 -5.58 -12.61
N THR A 177 -14.32 -5.56 -13.93
CA THR A 177 -13.16 -5.40 -14.78
C THR A 177 -12.66 -3.96 -14.72
N VAL A 178 -11.37 -3.81 -14.40
CA VAL A 178 -10.68 -2.52 -14.38
C VAL A 178 -9.85 -2.38 -15.66
N TYR A 179 -10.16 -1.36 -16.44
CA TYR A 179 -9.49 -1.06 -17.70
C TYR A 179 -8.27 -0.15 -17.53
N SER A 180 -8.39 0.84 -16.64
CA SER A 180 -7.29 1.73 -16.27
C SER A 180 -7.44 2.15 -14.82
N ALA A 181 -6.33 2.56 -14.22
CA ALA A 181 -6.32 3.07 -12.86
C ALA A 181 -5.30 4.20 -12.69
N VAL A 182 -5.65 5.21 -11.91
CA VAL A 182 -4.79 6.36 -11.67
C VAL A 182 -5.05 6.96 -10.30
N LYS A 183 -3.98 7.32 -9.59
CA LYS A 183 -4.09 8.06 -8.33
C LYS A 183 -4.21 9.55 -8.66
N LYS A 184 -5.29 10.18 -8.21
CA LYS A 184 -5.57 11.60 -8.46
C LYS A 184 -5.77 12.36 -7.16
N SER A 185 -5.54 13.67 -7.17
CA SER A 185 -6.03 14.57 -6.14
C SER A 185 -7.44 15.03 -6.53
N ASP A 186 -8.29 15.30 -5.54
CA ASP A 186 -9.60 15.95 -5.75
C ASP A 186 -9.53 17.42 -6.16
N GLY A 187 -8.32 17.99 -6.23
CA GLY A 187 -8.09 19.38 -6.64
C GLY A 187 -8.57 20.42 -5.62
N LEU A 188 -9.01 19.99 -4.44
CA LEU A 188 -9.50 20.88 -3.40
C LEU A 188 -8.38 21.25 -2.42
N MET A 189 -8.52 22.44 -1.83
CA MET A 189 -7.66 22.83 -0.72
C MET A 189 -8.14 22.15 0.56
N HIS A 190 -7.31 21.26 1.10
CA HIS A 190 -7.56 20.59 2.38
C HIS A 190 -6.95 21.37 3.53
N ILE A 191 -7.53 21.22 4.74
CA ILE A 191 -6.97 21.82 5.95
C ILE A 191 -5.57 21.29 6.21
N ALA A 192 -4.59 22.19 6.40
CA ALA A 192 -3.19 21.83 6.59
C ALA A 192 -2.90 21.42 8.05
N LEU A 193 -3.40 20.25 8.46
CA LEU A 193 -3.24 19.71 9.82
C LEU A 193 -2.80 18.25 9.76
N CYS A 194 -1.80 17.86 10.56
CA CYS A 194 -1.38 16.47 10.64
C CYS A 194 -2.55 15.57 11.07
N GLY A 195 -2.75 14.46 10.36
CA GLY A 195 -3.89 13.56 10.58
C GLY A 195 -5.15 13.91 9.79
N ALA A 196 -5.22 15.09 9.16
CA ALA A 196 -6.27 15.39 8.20
C ALA A 196 -6.09 14.59 6.90
N GLU A 197 -7.15 14.47 6.10
CA GLU A 197 -7.09 13.84 4.78
C GLU A 197 -6.26 14.66 3.80
N THR A 198 -5.63 13.98 2.85
CA THR A 198 -4.81 14.61 1.82
C THR A 198 -5.60 15.02 0.58
N GLY A 199 -6.82 14.50 0.41
CA GLY A 199 -7.59 14.66 -0.83
C GLY A 199 -7.13 13.75 -1.98
N ASN A 200 -6.36 12.70 -1.70
CA ASN A 200 -5.96 11.74 -2.72
C ASN A 200 -7.01 10.63 -2.88
N TYR A 201 -7.26 10.26 -4.13
CA TYR A 201 -8.23 9.25 -4.54
C TYR A 201 -7.58 8.21 -5.44
N ASN A 202 -8.04 6.99 -5.30
CA ASN A 202 -7.79 5.93 -6.26
C ASN A 202 -8.95 5.93 -7.26
N VAL A 203 -8.65 6.23 -8.52
CA VAL A 203 -9.63 6.32 -9.61
C VAL A 203 -9.45 5.14 -10.55
N TYR A 204 -10.54 4.47 -10.88
CA TYR A 204 -10.59 3.29 -11.74
C TYR A 204 -11.56 3.52 -12.88
N GLU A 205 -11.15 3.14 -14.10
CA GLU A 205 -12.04 3.04 -15.24
C GLU A 205 -12.65 1.64 -15.28
N ILE A 206 -13.98 1.59 -15.23
CA ILE A 206 -14.76 0.36 -15.25
C ILE A 206 -15.86 0.45 -16.30
N SER A 207 -16.54 -0.67 -16.54
CA SER A 207 -17.74 -0.68 -17.39
C SER A 207 -18.88 0.09 -16.73
N ALA A 208 -19.62 0.90 -17.49
CA ALA A 208 -20.75 1.67 -16.96
C ALA A 208 -21.84 0.79 -16.32
N VAL A 209 -21.96 -0.46 -16.77
CA VAL A 209 -22.91 -1.44 -16.22
C VAL A 209 -22.55 -1.92 -14.80
N ASP A 210 -21.30 -1.71 -14.36
CA ASP A 210 -20.80 -2.16 -13.06
C ASP A 210 -20.77 -1.03 -12.01
N VAL A 211 -21.22 0.19 -12.35
CA VAL A 211 -21.22 1.34 -11.42
C VAL A 211 -21.98 1.05 -10.15
N GLU A 212 -23.19 0.50 -10.26
CA GLU A 212 -24.00 0.18 -9.07
C GLU A 212 -23.31 -0.83 -8.16
N LYS A 213 -22.56 -1.78 -8.74
CA LYS A 213 -21.78 -2.75 -7.95
C LYS A 213 -20.65 -2.03 -7.21
N ALA A 214 -19.92 -1.15 -7.89
CA ALA A 214 -18.85 -0.35 -7.28
C ALA A 214 -19.39 0.57 -6.17
N THR A 215 -20.55 1.19 -6.37
CA THR A 215 -21.17 2.08 -5.37
C THR A 215 -21.61 1.33 -4.12
N LYS A 216 -22.09 0.09 -4.25
CA LYS A 216 -22.44 -0.74 -3.08
C LYS A 216 -21.25 -1.05 -2.16
N ILE A 217 -20.02 -1.03 -2.69
CA ILE A 217 -18.77 -1.24 -1.92
C ILE A 217 -18.04 0.09 -1.60
N GLY A 218 -18.74 1.21 -1.77
CA GLY A 218 -18.30 2.54 -1.32
C GLY A 218 -17.47 3.33 -2.31
N PHE A 219 -17.55 3.02 -3.61
CA PHE A 219 -17.00 3.88 -4.67
C PHE A 219 -18.04 4.90 -5.14
N SER A 220 -17.59 6.04 -5.61
CA SER A 220 -18.44 7.08 -6.21
C SER A 220 -18.00 7.35 -7.64
N GLU A 221 -18.91 7.80 -8.49
CA GLU A 221 -18.52 8.28 -9.82
C GLU A 221 -17.51 9.44 -9.70
N TRP A 222 -16.45 9.38 -10.50
CA TRP A 222 -15.42 10.41 -10.52
C TRP A 222 -15.73 11.46 -11.58
N ILE A 223 -16.18 12.61 -11.11
CA ILE A 223 -16.37 13.80 -11.94
C ILE A 223 -15.13 14.67 -11.78
N GLU A 224 -14.34 14.75 -12.84
CA GLU A 224 -13.17 15.63 -12.85
C GLU A 224 -13.64 17.09 -12.80
N LYS A 225 -13.30 17.79 -11.72
CA LYS A 225 -13.63 19.20 -11.58
C LYS A 225 -12.68 20.02 -12.49
N PRO A 226 -13.19 21.07 -13.16
CA PRO A 226 -12.39 21.90 -14.06
C PRO A 226 -11.23 22.60 -13.36
#